data_AF-A0A8C7F8Y4-F1
#
_entry.id   AF-A0A8C7F8Y4-F1
#
_cell.length_a   1.000
_cell.length_b   1.000
_cell.length_c   1.000
_cell.angle_alpha   90.00
_cell.angle_beta   90.00
_cell.angle_gamma   90.00
#
_symmetry.space_group_name_H-M   'P 1'
#
loop_
_entity.id
_entity.type
_entity.pdbx_description
1 polymer ?
#
loop_
_entity_poly.entity_id
_entity_poly.type
_entity_poly.pdbx_seq_one_letter_code
_entity_poly.pdbx_strand_id
1 'polypeptide(L)'
;RTDTTANITYDDDYIDEVCNKEGVVKFGSIATPAFFSVVTILSLAGNILVLAILAKYENLKSLTNIFILNLAISDLVFTFGLPFWAAYHIWGWTFGWFLCQTVTFVFYAGFYSSVLFLTIMTIHRYLAVVHPLSNHGSRRGCYGVTVSLIIWAISFGLAVPALIFSSVQENPHEGKNICIVNTAFQCGGK
;
A
#
# COMPACT_ATOMS: atom_id res chain seq x y z
N ARG A 1 -54.53 36.60 -6.04
CA ARG A 1 -53.34 37.45 -5.75
C ARG A 1 -52.26 36.46 -5.36
N THR A 2 -51.31 36.26 -6.26
CA THR A 2 -50.33 35.17 -6.28
C THR A 2 -49.30 35.30 -5.17
N ASP A 3 -49.09 34.22 -4.42
CA ASP A 3 -47.93 34.00 -3.57
C ASP A 3 -46.70 33.79 -4.46
N THR A 4 -45.67 34.62 -4.27
CA THR A 4 -44.40 34.51 -4.96
C THR A 4 -43.46 33.65 -4.13
N THR A 5 -43.51 32.33 -4.32
CA THR A 5 -42.40 31.45 -3.97
C THR A 5 -41.28 31.66 -4.98
N ALA A 6 -40.14 32.20 -4.52
CA ALA A 6 -38.94 32.30 -5.33
C ALA A 6 -38.44 30.89 -5.67
N ASN A 7 -38.62 30.46 -6.92
CA ASN A 7 -37.96 29.28 -7.45
C ASN A 7 -36.49 29.64 -7.69
N ILE A 8 -35.65 29.33 -6.70
CA ILE A 8 -34.20 29.29 -6.90
C ILE A 8 -33.93 28.04 -7.74
N THR A 9 -33.85 28.20 -9.05
CA THR A 9 -33.26 27.20 -9.94
C THR A 9 -31.78 27.15 -9.59
N TYR A 10 -31.35 26.13 -8.86
CA TYR A 10 -29.93 25.84 -8.71
C TYR A 10 -29.44 25.41 -10.09
N ASP A 11 -28.58 26.23 -10.70
CA ASP A 11 -27.90 25.92 -11.96
C ASP A 11 -27.06 24.64 -11.78
N ASP A 12 -27.50 23.56 -12.45
CA ASP A 12 -26.75 22.30 -12.61
C ASP A 12 -25.37 22.54 -13.28
N ASP A 13 -25.21 23.65 -14.01
CA ASP A 13 -24.00 23.99 -14.77
C ASP A 13 -22.79 24.36 -13.87
N TYR A 14 -23.00 24.80 -12.62
CA TYR A 14 -21.88 25.21 -11.75
C TYR A 14 -21.19 24.03 -11.04
N ILE A 15 -21.83 22.85 -10.99
CA ILE A 15 -21.25 21.65 -10.38
C ILE A 15 -20.30 20.92 -11.35
N ASP A 16 -20.52 21.05 -12.66
CA ASP A 16 -19.75 20.34 -13.69
C ASP A 16 -18.37 21.00 -13.96
N GLU A 17 -18.23 22.32 -13.84
CA GLU A 17 -16.95 23.02 -14.04
C GLU A 17 -15.91 22.71 -12.94
N VAL A 18 -16.33 22.41 -11.71
CA VAL A 18 -15.44 22.00 -10.60
C VAL A 18 -14.92 20.57 -10.78
N CYS A 19 -15.55 19.77 -11.65
CA CYS A 19 -15.20 18.37 -11.88
C CYS A 19 -14.56 18.11 -13.25
N ASN A 20 -14.08 19.12 -13.96
CA ASN A 20 -13.26 18.89 -15.16
C ASN A 20 -11.84 18.43 -14.79
N LYS A 21 -11.72 17.15 -14.42
CA LYS A 21 -10.44 16.49 -14.11
C LYS A 21 -9.80 15.84 -15.34
N GLU A 22 -10.29 16.06 -16.56
CA GLU A 22 -9.83 15.32 -17.74
C GLU A 22 -8.32 15.39 -17.96
N GLY A 23 -7.73 16.59 -17.81
CA GLY A 23 -6.28 16.77 -17.92
C GLY A 23 -5.49 16.03 -16.84
N VAL A 24 -5.99 16.05 -15.60
CA VAL A 24 -5.37 15.40 -14.43
C VAL A 24 -5.51 13.88 -14.50
N VAL A 25 -6.65 13.38 -14.97
CA VAL A 25 -6.94 11.95 -15.18
C VAL A 25 -6.09 11.40 -16.34
N LYS A 26 -5.97 12.13 -17.46
CA LYS A 26 -5.11 11.74 -18.59
C LYS A 26 -3.64 11.68 -18.18
N PHE A 27 -3.16 12.70 -17.47
CA PHE A 27 -1.79 12.70 -16.95
C PHE A 27 -1.57 11.56 -15.95
N GLY A 28 -2.50 11.37 -15.01
CA GLY A 28 -2.44 10.29 -14.01
C GLY A 28 -2.48 8.88 -14.62
N SER A 29 -3.26 8.68 -15.68
CA SER A 29 -3.36 7.38 -16.38
C SER A 29 -2.04 6.94 -17.01
N ILE A 30 -1.16 7.87 -17.39
CA ILE A 30 0.16 7.56 -17.99
C ILE A 30 1.27 7.63 -16.92
N ALA A 31 1.27 8.68 -16.10
CA ALA A 31 2.32 8.91 -15.12
C ALA A 31 2.31 7.86 -13.99
N THR A 32 1.13 7.43 -13.53
CA THR A 32 1.01 6.48 -12.41
C THR A 32 1.53 5.08 -12.78
N PRO A 33 1.12 4.45 -13.90
CA PRO A 33 1.71 3.17 -14.32
C PRO A 33 3.21 3.26 -14.60
N ALA A 34 3.68 4.35 -15.21
CA ALA A 34 5.11 4.56 -15.43
C ALA A 34 5.88 4.59 -14.11
N PHE A 35 5.40 5.35 -13.12
CA PHE A 35 6.00 5.40 -11.79
C PHE A 35 5.99 4.03 -11.11
N PHE A 36 4.86 3.32 -11.11
CA PHE A 36 4.76 1.98 -10.54
C PHE A 36 5.71 0.98 -11.22
N SER A 37 5.89 1.07 -12.54
CA SER A 37 6.83 0.22 -13.27
C SER A 37 8.29 0.44 -12.84
N VAL A 38 8.71 1.70 -12.71
CA VAL A 38 10.07 2.06 -12.26
C VAL A 38 10.29 1.59 -10.83
N VAL A 39 9.34 1.86 -9.92
CA VAL A 39 9.42 1.40 -8.52
C VAL A 39 9.48 -0.12 -8.45
N THR A 40 8.72 -0.82 -9.28
CA THR A 40 8.72 -2.30 -9.32
C THR A 40 10.09 -2.83 -9.73
N ILE A 41 10.70 -2.29 -10.77
CA ILE A 41 12.02 -2.73 -11.24
C ILE A 41 13.09 -2.45 -10.19
N LEU A 42 13.12 -1.24 -9.63
CA LEU A 42 14.10 -0.85 -8.62
C LEU A 42 13.94 -1.66 -7.33
N SER A 43 12.71 -1.86 -6.88
CA SER A 43 12.41 -2.63 -5.69
C SER A 43 12.76 -4.10 -5.87
N LEU A 44 12.41 -4.73 -7.00
CA LEU A 44 12.81 -6.11 -7.30
C LEU A 44 14.33 -6.22 -7.34
N ALA A 45 15.02 -5.40 -8.13
CA ALA A 45 16.48 -5.46 -8.24
C ALA A 45 17.17 -5.24 -6.88
N GLY A 46 16.75 -4.23 -6.13
CA GLY A 46 17.32 -3.89 -4.83
C GLY A 46 17.05 -4.95 -3.76
N ASN A 47 15.79 -5.35 -3.57
CA ASN A 47 15.41 -6.29 -2.53
C ASN A 47 15.89 -7.72 -2.83
N ILE A 48 15.86 -8.16 -4.09
CA ILE A 48 16.43 -9.46 -4.47
C ILE A 48 17.95 -9.47 -4.25
N LEU A 49 18.64 -8.38 -4.58
CA LEU A 49 20.08 -8.27 -4.32
C LEU A 49 20.38 -8.34 -2.82
N VAL A 50 19.61 -7.62 -1.99
CA VAL A 50 19.74 -7.67 -0.52
C VAL A 50 19.52 -9.09 0.00
N LEU A 51 18.48 -9.79 -0.48
CA LEU A 51 18.23 -11.19 -0.12
C LEU A 51 19.38 -12.12 -0.56
N ALA A 52 19.91 -11.92 -1.77
CA ALA A 52 21.02 -12.71 -2.30
C ALA A 52 22.30 -12.49 -1.47
N ILE A 53 22.59 -11.24 -1.09
CA ILE A 53 23.73 -10.91 -0.24
C ILE A 53 23.55 -11.54 1.15
N LEU A 54 22.37 -11.39 1.75
CA LEU A 54 22.05 -11.97 3.05
C LEU A 54 22.17 -13.49 3.05
N ALA A 55 21.69 -14.17 2.00
CA ALA A 55 21.74 -15.62 1.89
C ALA A 55 23.17 -16.14 1.64
N LYS A 56 23.99 -15.38 0.92
CA LYS A 56 25.33 -15.82 0.49
C LYS A 56 26.46 -15.42 1.45
N TYR A 57 26.39 -14.22 2.03
CA TYR A 57 27.50 -13.62 2.79
C TYR A 57 27.22 -13.48 4.29
N GLU A 58 25.96 -13.47 4.69
CA GLU A 58 25.57 -13.23 6.08
C GLU A 58 25.00 -14.48 6.74
N ASN A 59 25.25 -14.64 8.04
CA ASN A 59 24.52 -15.62 8.83
C ASN A 59 23.31 -14.93 9.47
N LEU A 60 22.11 -15.49 9.31
CA LEU A 60 20.84 -14.98 9.88
C LEU A 60 20.77 -15.03 11.43
N LYS A 61 21.91 -15.08 12.11
CA LYS A 61 22.03 -15.10 13.57
C LYS A 61 21.94 -13.70 14.18
N SER A 62 22.22 -12.65 13.40
CA SER A 62 22.12 -11.27 13.86
C SER A 62 20.69 -10.75 13.78
N LEU A 63 20.26 -10.04 14.82
CA LEU A 63 18.95 -9.38 14.88
C LEU A 63 18.76 -8.39 13.72
N THR A 64 19.82 -7.67 13.34
CA THR A 64 19.79 -6.78 12.16
C THR A 64 19.50 -7.56 10.87
N ASN A 65 20.12 -8.72 10.69
CA ASN A 65 19.95 -9.53 9.48
C ASN A 65 18.52 -10.09 9.38
N ILE A 66 17.90 -10.44 10.51
CA ILE A 66 16.48 -10.85 10.58
C ILE A 66 15.56 -9.68 10.18
N PHE A 67 15.83 -8.46 10.64
CA PHE A 67 15.02 -7.29 10.26
C PHE A 67 15.20 -6.91 8.80
N ILE A 68 16.43 -6.94 8.26
CA ILE A 68 16.68 -6.70 6.83
C ILE A 68 15.94 -7.75 5.98
N LEU A 69 15.96 -9.02 6.40
CA LEU A 69 15.24 -10.09 5.71
C LEU A 69 13.72 -9.82 5.68
N ASN A 70 13.11 -9.49 6.82
CA ASN A 70 11.68 -9.21 6.89
C ASN A 70 11.29 -7.93 6.13
N LEU A 71 12.17 -6.93 6.12
CA LEU A 71 12.01 -5.71 5.33
C LEU A 71 11.99 -6.04 3.83
N ALA A 72 12.98 -6.78 3.34
CA ALA A 72 13.03 -7.18 1.93
C ALA A 72 11.82 -8.02 1.51
N ILE A 73 11.34 -8.93 2.39
CA ILE A 73 10.10 -9.68 2.15
C ILE A 73 8.91 -8.72 2.06
N SER A 74 8.78 -7.76 2.98
CA SER A 74 7.70 -6.78 2.98
C SER A 74 7.68 -5.93 1.71
N ASP A 75 8.85 -5.47 1.27
CA ASP A 75 8.98 -4.67 0.05
C ASP A 75 8.64 -5.49 -1.20
N LEU A 76 9.01 -6.77 -1.25
CA LEU A 76 8.61 -7.67 -2.35
C LEU A 76 7.10 -7.94 -2.36
N VAL A 77 6.49 -8.14 -1.18
CA VAL A 77 5.03 -8.32 -1.03
C VAL A 77 4.29 -7.07 -1.51
N PHE A 78 4.74 -5.89 -1.09
CA PHE A 78 4.22 -4.61 -1.58
C PHE A 78 4.37 -4.47 -3.10
N THR A 79 5.56 -4.79 -3.61
CA THR A 79 5.90 -4.67 -5.03
C THR A 79 5.10 -5.62 -5.91
N PHE A 80 4.72 -6.79 -5.40
CA PHE A 80 3.86 -7.72 -6.12
C PHE A 80 2.47 -7.13 -6.42
N GLY A 81 1.96 -6.23 -5.58
CA GLY A 81 0.68 -5.54 -5.80
C GLY A 81 0.74 -4.44 -6.86
N LEU A 82 1.90 -3.79 -7.04
CA LEU A 82 2.07 -2.63 -7.93
C LEU A 82 1.73 -2.92 -9.41
N PRO A 83 2.12 -4.05 -10.02
CA PRO A 83 1.73 -4.41 -11.38
C PRO A 83 0.20 -4.49 -11.58
N PHE A 84 -0.53 -4.98 -10.59
CA PHE A 84 -2.00 -5.05 -10.65
C PHE A 84 -2.63 -3.66 -10.59
N TRP A 85 -2.08 -2.76 -9.76
CA TRP A 85 -2.49 -1.36 -9.74
C TRP A 85 -2.16 -0.62 -11.05
N ALA A 86 -1.01 -0.90 -11.65
CA ALA A 86 -0.65 -0.36 -12.95
C ALA A 86 -1.62 -0.85 -14.05
N ALA A 87 -1.97 -2.14 -14.06
CA ALA A 87 -2.95 -2.71 -14.99
C ALA A 87 -4.34 -2.09 -14.79
N TYR A 88 -4.75 -1.89 -13.52
CA TYR A 88 -6.00 -1.21 -13.16
C TYR A 88 -6.09 0.20 -13.77
N HIS A 89 -5.02 0.98 -13.73
CA HIS A 89 -4.99 2.34 -14.29
C HIS A 89 -5.06 2.41 -15.83
N ILE A 90 -4.74 1.32 -16.53
CA ILE A 90 -4.75 1.28 -18.00
C ILE A 90 -6.04 0.61 -18.52
N TRP A 91 -6.49 -0.50 -17.90
CA TRP A 91 -7.57 -1.37 -18.42
C TRP A 91 -8.83 -1.34 -17.55
N GLY A 92 -8.79 -0.71 -16.38
CA GLY A 92 -9.79 -0.93 -15.34
C GLY A 92 -9.58 -2.28 -14.63
N TRP A 93 -10.45 -2.58 -13.66
CA TRP A 93 -10.33 -3.77 -12.81
C TRP A 93 -10.92 -5.02 -13.48
N THR A 94 -10.10 -5.82 -14.14
CA THR A 94 -10.56 -7.02 -14.88
C THR A 94 -10.40 -8.33 -14.13
N PHE A 95 -9.76 -8.31 -12.95
CA PHE A 95 -9.35 -9.49 -12.19
C PHE A 95 -10.44 -10.08 -11.28
N GLY A 96 -11.63 -9.46 -11.24
CA GLY A 96 -12.76 -9.90 -10.40
C GLY A 96 -12.63 -9.53 -8.93
N TRP A 97 -13.68 -9.81 -8.15
CA TRP A 97 -13.82 -9.33 -6.77
C TRP A 97 -12.76 -9.89 -5.81
N PHE A 98 -12.46 -11.19 -5.89
CA PHE A 98 -11.50 -11.84 -4.99
C PHE A 98 -10.08 -11.25 -5.11
N LEU A 99 -9.62 -10.99 -6.34
CA LEU A 99 -8.32 -10.37 -6.56
C LEU A 99 -8.31 -8.90 -6.14
N CYS A 100 -9.44 -8.18 -6.23
CA CYS A 100 -9.53 -6.79 -5.76
C CYS A 100 -9.21 -6.73 -4.27
N GLN A 101 -9.92 -7.54 -3.48
CA GLN A 101 -9.71 -7.59 -2.04
C GLN A 101 -8.31 -8.07 -1.68
N THR A 102 -7.83 -9.11 -2.35
CA THR A 102 -6.52 -9.71 -2.06
C THR A 102 -5.37 -8.77 -2.41
N VAL A 103 -5.38 -8.16 -3.61
CA VAL A 103 -4.33 -7.24 -4.05
C VAL A 103 -4.33 -5.97 -3.18
N THR A 104 -5.51 -5.42 -2.89
CA THR A 104 -5.63 -4.28 -1.98
C THR A 104 -5.08 -4.60 -0.60
N PHE A 105 -5.46 -5.75 -0.03
CA PHE A 105 -4.94 -6.20 1.26
C PHE A 105 -3.42 -6.40 1.25
N VAL A 106 -2.88 -7.12 0.26
CA VAL A 106 -1.44 -7.40 0.13
C VAL A 106 -0.64 -6.11 -0.03
N PHE A 107 -1.15 -5.15 -0.82
CA PHE A 107 -0.53 -3.86 -1.01
C PHE A 107 -0.42 -3.07 0.30
N TYR A 108 -1.53 -2.92 1.04
CA TYR A 108 -1.52 -2.20 2.32
C TYR A 108 -0.72 -2.95 3.39
N ALA A 109 -0.84 -4.27 3.47
CA ALA A 109 -0.08 -5.08 4.42
C ALA A 109 1.43 -4.93 4.20
N GLY A 110 1.90 -5.03 2.95
CA GLY A 110 3.31 -4.85 2.60
C GLY A 110 3.81 -3.43 2.85
N PHE A 111 2.98 -2.42 2.56
CA PHE A 111 3.32 -1.02 2.84
C PHE A 111 3.48 -0.76 4.34
N TYR A 112 2.51 -1.17 5.16
CA TYR A 112 2.56 -0.98 6.60
C TYR A 112 3.70 -1.78 7.23
N SER A 113 3.94 -3.03 6.80
CA SER A 113 5.04 -3.82 7.32
C SER A 113 6.41 -3.23 6.95
N SER A 114 6.61 -2.76 5.72
CA SER A 114 7.84 -2.09 5.29
C SER A 114 8.18 -0.89 6.18
N VAL A 115 7.21 0.01 6.40
CA VAL A 115 7.40 1.20 7.26
C VAL A 115 7.71 0.80 8.71
N LEU A 116 7.00 -0.20 9.26
CA LEU A 116 7.26 -0.69 10.62
C LEU A 116 8.63 -1.37 10.75
N PHE A 117 9.08 -2.12 9.74
CA PHE A 117 10.42 -2.72 9.73
C PHE A 117 11.53 -1.66 9.60
N LEU A 118 11.34 -0.62 8.79
CA LEU A 118 12.29 0.49 8.69
C LEU A 118 12.41 1.26 10.02
N THR A 119 11.29 1.54 10.66
CA THR A 119 11.28 2.25 11.95
C THR A 119 11.97 1.44 13.05
N ILE A 120 11.64 0.14 13.21
CA ILE A 120 12.30 -0.69 14.22
C ILE A 120 13.78 -0.89 13.93
N MET A 121 14.18 -0.99 12.65
CA MET A 121 15.57 -1.06 12.26
C MET A 121 16.32 0.21 12.67
N THR A 122 15.72 1.38 12.43
CA THR A 122 16.28 2.68 12.80
C THR A 122 16.45 2.79 14.32
N ILE A 123 15.42 2.43 15.08
CA ILE A 123 15.47 2.39 16.56
C ILE A 123 16.57 1.42 17.02
N HIS A 124 16.66 0.23 16.43
CA HIS A 124 17.68 -0.75 16.78
C HIS A 124 19.10 -0.21 16.53
N ARG A 125 19.33 0.50 15.41
CA ARG A 125 20.62 1.15 15.14
C ARG A 125 20.92 2.27 16.12
N TYR A 126 19.93 3.10 16.43
CA TYR A 126 20.06 4.16 17.43
C TYR A 126 20.46 3.59 18.80
N LEU A 127 19.72 2.58 19.29
CA LEU A 127 20.01 1.92 20.56
C LEU A 127 21.38 1.25 20.58
N ALA A 128 21.82 0.66 19.47
CA ALA A 128 23.16 0.04 19.40
C ALA A 128 24.30 1.07 19.52
N VAL A 129 24.08 2.31 19.08
CA VAL A 129 25.05 3.41 19.18
C VAL A 129 25.04 4.04 20.57
N VAL A 130 23.85 4.33 21.10
CA VAL A 130 23.69 5.03 22.40
C VAL A 130 23.90 4.09 23.59
N HIS A 131 23.54 2.82 23.45
CA HIS A 131 23.70 1.79 24.47
C HIS A 131 24.45 0.60 23.86
N PRO A 132 25.79 0.53 23.98
CA PRO A 132 26.55 -0.64 23.54
C PRO A 132 26.12 -1.87 24.35
N LEU A 133 25.16 -2.62 23.80
CA LEU A 133 24.55 -3.78 24.45
C LEU A 133 25.58 -4.91 24.59
N SER A 134 25.87 -5.26 25.85
CA SER A 134 26.75 -6.36 26.23
C SER A 134 26.28 -7.72 25.68
N ASN A 135 27.26 -8.60 25.49
CA ASN A 135 27.29 -9.85 24.74
C ASN A 135 26.21 -10.90 25.14
N HIS A 136 25.01 -10.85 24.55
CA HIS A 136 23.97 -11.90 24.68
C HIS A 136 23.40 -12.34 23.31
N GLY A 137 24.26 -12.94 22.49
CA GLY A 137 23.96 -13.30 21.09
C GLY A 137 22.79 -14.29 20.87
N SER A 138 22.54 -15.23 21.79
CA SER A 138 21.51 -16.28 21.60
C SER A 138 20.07 -15.79 21.84
N ARG A 139 19.83 -14.92 22.85
CA ARG A 139 18.50 -14.34 23.12
C ARG A 139 18.08 -13.31 22.07
N ARG A 140 19.04 -12.71 21.36
CA ARG A 140 18.81 -11.69 20.30
C ARG A 140 18.05 -12.24 19.09
N GLY A 141 18.30 -13.48 18.69
CA GLY A 141 17.61 -14.12 17.57
C GLY A 141 16.12 -14.35 17.84
N CYS A 142 15.80 -14.96 18.99
CA CYS A 142 14.40 -15.18 19.40
C CYS A 142 13.65 -13.85 19.55
N TYR A 143 14.27 -12.84 20.16
CA TYR A 143 13.68 -11.51 20.24
C TYR A 143 13.38 -10.90 18.86
N GLY A 144 14.32 -11.00 17.91
CA GLY A 144 14.12 -10.51 16.54
C GLY A 144 12.93 -11.19 15.84
N VAL A 145 12.79 -12.51 15.98
CA VAL A 145 11.66 -13.26 15.43
C VAL A 145 10.33 -12.82 16.09
N THR A 146 10.29 -12.70 17.41
CA THR A 146 9.09 -12.26 18.13
C THR A 146 8.66 -10.86 17.70
N VAL A 147 9.59 -9.91 17.59
CA VAL A 147 9.31 -8.55 17.13
C VAL A 147 8.80 -8.54 15.69
N SER A 148 9.41 -9.33 14.81
CA SER A 148 8.92 -9.47 13.42
C SER A 148 7.49 -10.01 13.38
N LEU A 149 7.15 -11.03 14.17
CA LEU A 149 5.80 -11.59 14.23
C LEU A 149 4.77 -10.56 14.72
N ILE A 150 5.13 -9.74 15.72
CA ILE A 150 4.28 -8.66 16.21
C ILE A 150 4.06 -7.62 15.12
N ILE A 151 5.11 -7.22 14.40
CA ILE A 151 5.01 -6.25 13.29
C ILE A 151 4.07 -6.81 12.21
N TRP A 152 4.25 -8.06 11.80
CA TRP A 152 3.35 -8.70 10.83
C TRP A 152 1.89 -8.71 11.30
N ALA A 153 1.64 -9.06 12.56
CA ALA A 153 0.28 -9.04 13.11
C ALA A 153 -0.34 -7.64 13.09
N ILE A 154 0.43 -6.60 13.46
CA ILE A 154 -0.02 -5.21 13.43
C ILE A 154 -0.29 -4.77 11.99
N SER A 155 0.61 -5.05 11.05
CA SER A 155 0.46 -4.71 9.64
C SER A 155 -0.77 -5.35 9.03
N PHE A 156 -1.02 -6.63 9.31
CA PHE A 156 -2.24 -7.29 8.85
C PHE A 156 -3.47 -6.69 9.50
N GLY A 157 -3.45 -6.42 10.81
CA GLY A 157 -4.56 -5.76 11.51
C GLY A 157 -4.92 -4.40 10.91
N LEU A 158 -3.91 -3.60 10.53
CA LEU A 158 -4.11 -2.31 9.85
C LEU A 158 -4.61 -2.46 8.40
N ALA A 159 -4.27 -3.56 7.73
CA ALA A 159 -4.72 -3.85 6.37
C ALA A 159 -6.13 -4.49 6.31
N VAL A 160 -6.64 -5.07 7.41
CA VAL A 160 -7.96 -5.70 7.48
C VAL A 160 -9.11 -4.77 7.04
N PRO A 161 -9.18 -3.49 7.48
CA PRO A 161 -10.21 -2.57 6.97
C PRO A 161 -10.19 -2.46 5.45
N ALA A 162 -9.02 -2.41 4.83
CA ALA A 162 -8.91 -2.35 3.37
C ALA A 162 -9.44 -3.62 2.69
N LEU A 163 -9.35 -4.78 3.34
CA LEU A 163 -9.94 -6.03 2.86
C LEU A 163 -11.47 -6.06 3.00
N ILE A 164 -12.01 -5.61 4.14
CA ILE A 164 -13.45 -5.64 4.41
C ILE A 164 -14.20 -4.60 3.56
N PHE A 165 -13.61 -3.42 3.40
CA PHE A 165 -14.23 -2.30 2.69
C PHE A 165 -13.93 -2.30 1.18
N SER A 166 -13.05 -3.15 0.68
CA SER A 166 -12.81 -3.25 -0.76
C SER A 166 -13.98 -3.95 -1.47
N SER A 167 -14.54 -3.26 -2.45
CA SER A 167 -15.61 -3.75 -3.31
C SER A 167 -15.30 -3.45 -4.77
N VAL A 168 -15.85 -4.26 -5.66
CA VAL A 168 -15.81 -3.98 -7.10
C VAL A 168 -17.14 -3.36 -7.48
N GLN A 169 -17.11 -2.17 -8.08
CA GLN A 169 -18.28 -1.49 -8.62
C GLN A 169 -18.08 -1.23 -10.11
N GLU A 170 -19.16 -1.28 -10.87
CA GLU A 170 -19.14 -0.93 -12.29
C GLU A 170 -19.25 0.59 -12.42
N ASN A 171 -18.31 1.24 -13.11
CA ASN A 171 -18.37 2.67 -13.36
C ASN A 171 -19.51 2.97 -14.35
N PRO A 172 -20.57 3.70 -13.95
CA PRO A 172 -21.73 3.97 -14.82
C PRO A 172 -21.37 4.77 -16.09
N HIS A 173 -20.26 5.53 -16.05
CA HIS A 173 -19.84 6.42 -17.13
C HIS A 173 -18.87 5.78 -18.12
N GLU A 174 -18.20 4.67 -17.77
CA GLU A 174 -17.12 4.08 -18.60
C GLU A 174 -17.33 2.59 -18.91
N GLY A 175 -18.31 1.91 -18.28
CA GLY A 175 -18.55 0.47 -18.46
C GLY A 175 -17.39 -0.40 -17.98
N LYS A 176 -16.48 0.16 -17.17
CA LYS A 176 -15.31 -0.51 -16.60
C LYS A 176 -15.55 -0.79 -15.12
N ASN A 177 -15.11 -1.96 -14.67
CA ASN A 177 -15.10 -2.28 -13.25
C ASN A 177 -14.00 -1.50 -12.53
N ILE A 178 -14.29 -0.99 -11.33
CA ILE A 178 -13.32 -0.36 -10.44
C ILE A 178 -13.24 -1.09 -9.10
N CYS A 179 -12.02 -1.23 -8.59
CA CYS A 179 -11.78 -1.74 -7.24
C CYS A 179 -11.67 -0.53 -6.31
N ILE A 180 -12.66 -0.33 -5.45
CA ILE A 180 -12.70 0.79 -4.50
C ILE A 180 -12.73 0.32 -3.07
N VAL A 181 -11.99 1.02 -2.22
CA VAL A 181 -12.07 0.85 -0.77
C VAL A 181 -13.15 1.79 -0.27
N ASN A 182 -14.32 1.24 0.06
CA ASN A 182 -15.45 1.95 0.65
C ASN A 182 -15.13 2.33 2.09
N THR A 183 -14.22 3.28 2.27
CA THR A 183 -14.11 3.97 3.55
C THR A 183 -15.37 4.82 3.70
N ALA A 184 -15.97 4.86 4.89
CA ALA A 184 -17.17 5.67 5.19
C ALA A 184 -16.96 7.20 4.99
N PHE A 185 -15.82 7.60 4.44
CA PHE A 185 -15.39 8.96 4.14
C PHE A 185 -15.56 9.33 2.65
N GLN A 186 -15.97 8.40 1.78
CA GLN A 186 -16.33 8.73 0.41
C GLN A 186 -17.75 9.29 0.44
N CYS A 187 -17.85 10.61 0.23
CA CYS A 187 -19.05 11.47 0.30
C CYS A 187 -20.38 10.72 0.35
N GLY A 188 -21.13 10.93 1.43
CA GLY A 188 -22.53 10.51 1.52
C GLY A 188 -23.31 11.01 0.32
N GLY A 189 -23.64 10.10 -0.58
CA GLY A 189 -24.66 10.29 -1.60
C GLY A 189 -26.02 10.06 -0.96
N LYS A 190 -26.72 11.15 -0.67
CA LYS A 190 -28.17 11.21 -0.87
C LYS A 190 -28.42 11.97 -2.16
#